data_AF-A0A2W1JSE0-F1
#
_entry.id   AF-A0A2W1JSE0-F1
#
_cell.length_a   1.000
_cell.length_b   1.000
_cell.length_c   1.000
_cell.angle_alpha   90.00
_cell.angle_beta   90.00
_cell.angle_gamma   90.00
#
_symmetry.space_group_name_H-M   'P 1'
#
loop_
_entity.id
_entity.type
_entity.pdbx_description
1 polymer ?
#
loop_
_entity_poly.entity_id
_entity_poly.type
_entity_poly.pdbx_seq_one_letter_code
_entity_poly.pdbx_strand_id
1 'polypeptide(L)'
;MFNWFKKKEKIENPIEISVSGINPQTENEFLFYNFVELTFAPHLQKWYEKAKSNGIEFKPQYEKAIKQKTTTSEFKNPHSFPEYFDNKFDHIVIDFETANQNRISACALGLVFIKNDRIAYQTSFHIKPPESEQFSSRNIGIHGITAEDVDYAMTFDELWESELSKYFNQNLIVFHNASMDLSVLKNLFELYSISGYEIEYLDTMQLAEKSGNPKKLSELADKFDIEYIDKHNPEEDAKVCAYVFGELAELYPDYKSLVRTLSEKEVKEKIKRKKETAEVKNQNLDYVQEYSLDKGEIEKIEIKDKAFIFTGEITTDRRTAKNFIEENGGIIKSGISSKLDYVIIGADFGWSKIQKVHDLNVKKNCKIKILTNSDFEHLKKNTPHNNV
;
A
#
# COMPACT_ATOMS: atom_id res chain seq x y z
N MET A 1 32.94 26.86 -18.47
CA MET A 1 33.17 26.22 -19.79
C MET A 1 33.82 24.87 -19.52
N PHE A 2 33.05 23.78 -19.55
CA PHE A 2 33.46 22.46 -20.04
C PHE A 2 32.20 21.61 -20.06
N ASN A 3 31.59 21.60 -21.24
CA ASN A 3 30.41 20.87 -21.61
C ASN A 3 30.84 19.41 -21.84
N TRP A 4 30.45 18.49 -20.97
CA TRP A 4 30.77 17.07 -21.10
C TRP A 4 29.58 16.20 -20.77
N PHE A 5 28.47 16.45 -21.46
CA PHE A 5 27.53 15.39 -21.77
C PHE A 5 27.55 15.23 -23.28
N LYS A 6 28.26 14.20 -23.74
CA LYS A 6 27.77 13.46 -24.90
C LYS A 6 26.34 13.12 -24.56
N LYS A 7 25.37 13.80 -25.18
CA LYS A 7 24.05 13.22 -25.40
C LYS A 7 24.36 11.81 -25.90
N LYS A 8 24.06 10.77 -25.10
CA LYS A 8 23.70 9.50 -25.73
C LYS A 8 22.64 9.93 -26.72
N GLU A 9 22.90 9.72 -28.01
CA GLU A 9 21.90 9.95 -29.04
C GLU A 9 20.63 9.31 -28.51
N LYS A 10 19.62 10.14 -28.20
CA LYS A 10 18.25 9.65 -28.12
C LYS A 10 18.11 8.92 -29.43
N ILE A 11 17.94 7.61 -29.38
CA ILE A 11 17.50 6.85 -30.54
C ILE A 11 16.15 7.48 -30.84
N GLU A 12 16.15 8.46 -31.74
CA GLU A 12 14.94 9.06 -32.26
C GLU A 12 14.20 7.89 -32.87
N ASN A 13 13.10 7.47 -32.24
CA ASN A 13 12.13 6.59 -32.86
C ASN A 13 11.76 7.28 -34.18
N PRO A 14 12.17 6.76 -35.34
CA PRO A 14 11.66 7.26 -36.58
C PRO A 14 10.25 6.68 -36.68
N ILE A 15 9.28 7.36 -36.10
CA ILE A 15 7.88 7.09 -36.37
C ILE A 15 7.65 7.53 -37.82
N GLU A 16 7.55 6.58 -38.73
CA GLU A 16 6.31 6.36 -39.50
C GLU A 16 6.49 5.23 -40.52
N ILE A 17 5.99 4.05 -40.17
CA ILE A 17 5.14 3.32 -41.11
C ILE A 17 3.84 3.13 -40.35
N SER A 18 2.79 3.83 -40.76
CA SER A 18 1.44 3.68 -40.21
C SER A 18 0.92 2.26 -40.47
N VAL A 19 1.27 1.33 -39.60
CA VAL A 19 0.60 0.06 -39.36
C VAL A 19 0.79 -0.19 -37.88
N SER A 20 -0.27 -0.23 -37.09
CA SER A 20 -0.23 -0.73 -35.71
C SER A 20 0.51 -2.08 -35.68
N GLY A 21 1.78 -2.10 -35.31
CA GLY A 21 2.64 -3.25 -35.54
C GLY A 21 3.99 -3.17 -34.83
N ILE A 22 4.61 -4.34 -34.70
CA ILE A 22 5.83 -4.61 -33.94
C ILE A 22 7.09 -4.11 -34.66
N ASN A 23 8.09 -3.60 -33.93
CA ASN A 23 9.37 -3.19 -34.50
C ASN A 23 10.41 -4.34 -34.46
N PRO A 24 10.77 -4.98 -35.60
CA PRO A 24 11.69 -6.12 -35.63
C PRO A 24 13.11 -5.81 -35.15
N GLN A 25 13.50 -4.54 -35.05
CA GLN A 25 14.85 -4.13 -34.65
C GLN A 25 14.97 -3.93 -33.14
N THR A 26 13.91 -3.44 -32.49
CA THR A 26 13.93 -3.10 -31.06
C THR A 26 13.23 -4.15 -30.20
N GLU A 27 12.31 -4.93 -30.78
CA GLU A 27 11.45 -5.83 -30.02
C GLU A 27 12.12 -7.15 -29.67
N ASN A 28 11.73 -7.66 -28.50
CA ASN A 28 12.18 -8.96 -28.04
C ASN A 28 11.55 -10.10 -28.86
N GLU A 29 12.20 -11.26 -28.85
CA GLU A 29 11.82 -12.39 -29.70
C GLU A 29 10.45 -12.97 -29.34
N PHE A 30 10.10 -12.99 -28.05
CA PHE A 30 8.77 -13.42 -27.60
C PHE A 30 7.66 -12.56 -28.20
N LEU A 31 7.75 -11.22 -28.08
CA LEU A 31 6.77 -10.32 -28.68
C LEU A 31 6.73 -10.46 -30.21
N PHE A 32 7.90 -10.57 -30.84
CA PHE A 32 7.99 -10.72 -32.29
C PHE A 32 7.28 -11.98 -32.79
N TYR A 33 7.49 -13.10 -32.11
CA TYR A 33 6.85 -14.36 -32.45
C TYR A 33 5.36 -14.39 -32.13
N ASN A 34 4.89 -13.72 -31.06
CA ASN A 34 3.46 -13.52 -30.84
C ASN A 34 2.80 -12.77 -32.00
N PHE A 35 3.45 -11.69 -32.49
CA PHE A 35 2.96 -10.97 -33.65
C PHE A 35 2.86 -11.87 -34.89
N VAL A 36 3.88 -12.69 -35.17
CA VAL A 36 3.86 -13.63 -36.31
C VAL A 36 2.77 -14.70 -36.15
N GLU A 37 2.60 -15.26 -34.97
CA GLU A 37 1.60 -16.30 -34.68
C GLU A 37 0.17 -15.79 -34.86
N LEU A 38 -0.15 -14.63 -34.25
CA LEU A 38 -1.49 -14.05 -34.22
C LEU A 38 -1.88 -13.34 -35.52
N THR A 39 -0.91 -12.88 -36.32
CA THR A 39 -1.21 -12.17 -37.56
C THR A 39 -1.65 -13.14 -38.66
N PHE A 40 -2.77 -12.82 -39.30
CA PHE A 40 -3.25 -13.55 -40.48
C PHE A 40 -2.20 -13.55 -41.60
N ALA A 41 -1.87 -14.72 -42.14
CA ALA A 41 -0.70 -14.90 -43.01
C ALA A 41 -0.66 -13.95 -44.23
N PRO A 42 -1.75 -13.73 -44.99
CA PRO A 42 -1.77 -12.73 -46.06
C PRO A 42 -1.49 -11.28 -45.60
N HIS A 43 -1.92 -10.91 -44.39
CA HIS A 43 -1.61 -9.59 -43.83
C HIS A 43 -0.14 -9.50 -43.41
N LEU A 44 0.39 -10.56 -42.79
CA LEU A 44 1.79 -10.64 -42.40
C LEU A 44 2.73 -10.51 -43.60
N GLN A 45 2.39 -11.15 -44.73
CA GLN A 45 3.17 -11.03 -45.97
C GLN A 45 3.21 -9.59 -46.48
N LYS A 46 2.05 -8.92 -46.58
CA LYS A 46 1.96 -7.52 -47.01
C LYS A 46 2.74 -6.58 -46.08
N TRP A 47 2.62 -6.82 -44.77
CA TRP A 47 3.37 -6.08 -43.76
C TRP A 47 4.88 -6.27 -43.93
N TYR A 48 5.35 -7.50 -44.11
CA TYR A 48 6.76 -7.82 -44.29
C TYR A 48 7.34 -7.19 -45.56
N GLU A 49 6.64 -7.27 -46.69
CA GLU A 49 7.03 -6.62 -47.95
C GLU A 49 7.10 -5.11 -47.79
N LYS A 50 6.10 -4.50 -47.13
CA LYS A 50 6.07 -3.07 -46.88
C LYS A 50 7.24 -2.63 -45.97
N ALA A 51 7.50 -3.36 -44.89
CA ALA A 51 8.61 -3.11 -43.99
C ALA A 51 9.96 -3.18 -44.73
N LYS A 52 10.18 -4.22 -45.54
CA LYS A 52 11.38 -4.34 -46.38
C LYS A 52 11.51 -3.21 -47.39
N SER A 53 10.42 -2.80 -48.05
CA SER A 53 10.43 -1.68 -49.00
C SER A 53 10.81 -0.34 -48.35
N ASN A 54 10.56 -0.21 -47.06
CA ASN A 54 10.91 0.95 -46.26
C ASN A 54 12.30 0.80 -45.57
N GLY A 55 13.10 -0.20 -45.94
CA GLY A 55 14.47 -0.38 -45.47
C GLY A 55 14.60 -1.03 -44.08
N ILE A 56 13.53 -1.60 -43.53
CA ILE A 56 13.59 -2.25 -42.21
C ILE A 56 14.39 -3.55 -42.30
N GLU A 57 15.40 -3.66 -41.43
CA GLU A 57 16.20 -4.87 -41.27
C GLU A 57 15.55 -5.86 -40.29
N PHE A 58 15.69 -7.15 -40.58
CA PHE A 58 15.12 -8.23 -39.78
C PHE A 58 16.24 -9.16 -39.32
N LYS A 59 16.15 -9.64 -38.08
CA LYS A 59 17.01 -10.72 -37.61
C LYS A 59 16.72 -12.00 -38.42
N PRO A 60 17.73 -12.85 -38.71
CA PRO A 60 17.52 -14.04 -39.55
C PRO A 60 16.41 -14.97 -39.07
N GLN A 61 16.27 -15.14 -37.75
CA GLN A 61 15.23 -15.97 -37.15
C GLN A 61 13.82 -15.37 -37.30
N TYR A 62 13.70 -14.04 -37.30
CA TYR A 62 12.44 -13.34 -37.51
C TYR A 62 11.94 -13.52 -38.95
N GLU A 63 12.83 -13.40 -39.94
CA GLU A 63 12.47 -13.69 -41.33
C GLU A 63 12.04 -15.14 -41.54
N LYS A 64 12.72 -16.08 -40.86
CA LYS A 64 12.39 -17.50 -40.94
C LYS A 64 10.97 -17.77 -40.43
N ALA A 65 10.60 -17.16 -39.30
CA ALA A 65 9.26 -17.27 -38.72
C ALA A 65 8.18 -16.71 -39.66
N ILE A 66 8.42 -15.52 -40.24
CA ILE A 66 7.51 -14.92 -41.23
C ILE A 66 7.35 -15.82 -42.44
N LYS A 67 8.46 -16.29 -43.03
CA LYS A 67 8.44 -17.16 -44.22
C LYS A 67 7.69 -18.46 -43.95
N GLN A 68 7.85 -19.04 -42.77
CA GLN A 68 7.08 -20.20 -42.34
C GLN A 68 5.58 -19.88 -42.31
N LYS A 69 5.15 -18.89 -41.52
CA LYS A 69 3.74 -18.50 -41.38
C LYS A 69 3.09 -18.17 -42.72
N THR A 70 3.79 -17.44 -43.59
CA THR A 70 3.26 -16.99 -44.89
C THR A 70 3.18 -18.12 -45.92
N THR A 71 4.00 -19.16 -45.78
CA THR A 71 4.02 -20.31 -46.69
C THR A 71 3.05 -21.42 -46.27
N THR A 72 3.00 -21.73 -44.97
CA THR A 72 2.20 -22.84 -44.44
C THR A 72 0.88 -22.40 -43.80
N SER A 73 0.66 -21.10 -43.62
CA SER A 73 -0.39 -20.51 -42.78
C SER A 73 -0.25 -20.83 -41.28
N GLU A 74 0.82 -21.51 -40.87
CA GLU A 74 1.04 -21.99 -39.51
C GLU A 74 2.40 -21.51 -38.96
N PHE A 75 2.35 -20.91 -37.77
CA PHE A 75 3.52 -20.64 -36.93
C PHE A 75 3.03 -20.59 -35.49
N LYS A 76 3.75 -21.24 -34.59
CA LYS A 76 3.49 -21.23 -33.15
C LYS A 76 4.71 -20.66 -32.45
N ASN A 77 4.50 -19.70 -31.56
CA ASN A 77 5.56 -19.14 -30.76
C ASN A 77 6.20 -20.26 -29.91
N PRO A 78 7.51 -20.51 -30.03
CA PRO A 78 8.20 -21.51 -29.20
C PRO A 78 8.38 -21.04 -27.75
N HIS A 79 8.11 -19.78 -27.45
CA HIS A 79 8.28 -19.18 -26.15
C HIS A 79 6.94 -19.02 -25.42
N SER A 80 6.97 -19.22 -24.11
CA SER A 80 5.87 -18.90 -23.21
C SER A 80 6.26 -17.74 -22.30
N PHE A 81 5.27 -16.95 -21.91
CA PHE A 81 5.44 -15.92 -20.89
C PHE A 81 4.90 -16.47 -19.56
N PRO A 82 5.59 -16.23 -18.44
CA PRO A 82 6.80 -15.41 -18.28
C PRO A 82 8.13 -16.16 -18.44
N GLU A 83 8.10 -17.46 -18.79
CA GLU A 83 9.28 -18.33 -18.77
C GLU A 83 10.41 -17.88 -19.71
N TYR A 84 10.09 -17.23 -20.83
CA TYR A 84 11.07 -16.64 -21.73
C TYR A 84 12.04 -15.67 -21.02
N PHE A 85 11.57 -15.02 -19.95
CA PHE A 85 12.37 -14.10 -19.13
C PHE A 85 12.87 -14.73 -17.82
N ASP A 86 12.85 -16.06 -17.70
CA ASP A 86 13.14 -16.81 -16.46
C ASP A 86 12.29 -16.33 -15.25
N ASN A 87 11.08 -15.80 -15.52
CA ASN A 87 10.22 -15.13 -14.53
C ASN A 87 10.90 -13.96 -13.79
N LYS A 88 11.96 -13.37 -14.36
CA LYS A 88 12.75 -12.31 -13.74
C LYS A 88 12.75 -11.03 -14.56
N PHE A 89 12.40 -9.96 -13.89
CA PHE A 89 12.27 -8.60 -14.40
C PHE A 89 13.05 -7.66 -13.49
N ASP A 90 13.41 -6.49 -13.99
CA ASP A 90 14.05 -5.47 -13.16
C ASP A 90 13.03 -4.91 -12.16
N HIS A 91 11.79 -4.77 -12.62
CA HIS A 91 10.60 -4.48 -11.83
C HIS A 91 9.35 -4.72 -12.67
N ILE A 92 8.21 -4.79 -11.99
CA ILE A 92 6.88 -4.91 -12.60
C ILE A 92 6.05 -3.78 -12.04
N VAL A 93 5.47 -2.96 -12.91
CA VAL A 93 4.60 -1.86 -12.51
C VAL A 93 3.16 -2.31 -12.62
N ILE A 94 2.37 -2.04 -11.58
CA ILE A 94 0.96 -2.44 -11.57
C ILE A 94 0.05 -1.30 -11.11
N ASP A 95 -1.20 -1.39 -11.55
CA ASP A 95 -2.27 -0.47 -11.17
C ASP A 95 -3.62 -1.21 -11.15
N PHE A 96 -4.38 -1.04 -10.06
CA PHE A 96 -5.71 -1.65 -9.91
C PHE A 96 -6.83 -0.66 -10.19
N GLU A 97 -7.85 -1.14 -10.90
CA GLU A 97 -9.16 -0.50 -10.92
C GLU A 97 -10.14 -1.23 -10.00
N THR A 98 -11.03 -0.49 -9.34
CA THR A 98 -12.04 -1.04 -8.44
C THR A 98 -13.45 -0.69 -8.88
N ALA A 99 -14.38 -1.63 -8.78
CA ALA A 99 -15.78 -1.44 -9.13
C ALA A 99 -16.50 -0.46 -8.19
N ASN A 100 -16.05 -0.35 -6.94
CA ASN A 100 -16.59 0.59 -5.95
C ASN A 100 -15.53 0.99 -4.90
N GLN A 101 -15.95 1.56 -3.77
CA GLN A 101 -15.04 2.03 -2.71
C GLN A 101 -14.42 0.89 -1.88
N ASN A 102 -15.04 -0.30 -1.88
CA ASN A 102 -14.55 -1.49 -1.20
C ASN A 102 -13.34 -2.07 -1.94
N ARG A 103 -12.30 -2.41 -1.20
CA ARG A 103 -11.01 -2.85 -1.76
C ARG A 103 -11.02 -4.26 -2.30
N ILE A 104 -11.99 -5.09 -1.90
CA ILE A 104 -12.22 -6.40 -2.52
C ILE A 104 -12.94 -6.31 -3.87
N SER A 105 -13.40 -5.11 -4.27
CA SER A 105 -14.13 -4.90 -5.53
C SER A 105 -13.22 -4.71 -6.76
N ALA A 106 -11.94 -5.10 -6.67
CA ALA A 106 -11.00 -4.99 -7.78
C ALA A 106 -11.56 -5.66 -9.03
N CYS A 107 -11.63 -4.91 -10.13
CA CYS A 107 -12.25 -5.35 -11.39
C CYS A 107 -11.28 -5.37 -12.57
N ALA A 108 -10.12 -4.73 -12.46
CA ALA A 108 -9.03 -4.90 -13.38
C ALA A 108 -7.67 -4.66 -12.73
N LEU A 109 -6.63 -5.20 -13.37
CA LEU A 109 -5.23 -5.04 -12.98
C LEU A 109 -4.38 -4.88 -14.24
N GLY A 110 -3.66 -3.78 -14.34
CA GLY A 110 -2.68 -3.51 -15.38
C GLY A 110 -1.29 -3.93 -14.92
N LEU A 111 -0.49 -4.47 -15.84
CA LEU A 111 0.88 -4.90 -15.57
C LEU A 111 1.82 -4.48 -16.69
N VAL A 112 2.94 -3.88 -16.31
CA VAL A 112 4.03 -3.54 -17.21
C VAL A 112 5.33 -4.11 -16.69
N PHE A 113 5.92 -5.02 -17.45
CA PHE A 113 7.11 -5.77 -17.09
C PHE A 113 8.33 -5.09 -17.68
N ILE A 114 9.28 -4.66 -16.86
CA ILE A 114 10.49 -3.99 -17.30
C ILE A 114 11.69 -4.93 -17.24
N LYS A 115 12.46 -4.99 -18.34
CA LYS A 115 13.69 -5.76 -18.43
C LYS A 115 14.74 -5.01 -19.25
N ASN A 116 15.95 -4.89 -18.70
CA ASN A 116 17.04 -4.11 -19.25
C ASN A 116 16.61 -2.66 -19.58
N ASP A 117 15.94 -2.01 -18.62
CA ASP A 117 15.44 -0.63 -18.72
C ASP A 117 14.45 -0.38 -19.89
N ARG A 118 13.75 -1.43 -20.35
CA ARG A 118 12.75 -1.36 -21.42
C ARG A 118 11.52 -2.18 -21.07
N ILE A 119 10.37 -1.80 -21.64
CA ILE A 119 9.16 -2.62 -21.58
C ILE A 119 9.43 -3.95 -22.29
N ALA A 120 9.34 -5.03 -21.53
CA ALA A 120 9.51 -6.41 -22.00
C ALA A 120 8.17 -7.01 -22.42
N TYR A 121 7.12 -6.69 -21.67
CA TYR A 121 5.74 -7.12 -21.91
C TYR A 121 4.80 -6.16 -21.16
N GLN A 122 3.58 -6.00 -21.67
CA GLN A 122 2.51 -5.28 -20.98
C GLN A 122 1.21 -6.03 -21.23
N THR A 123 0.32 -6.01 -20.23
CA THR A 123 -0.99 -6.64 -20.31
C THR A 123 -1.92 -6.08 -19.24
N SER A 124 -3.21 -6.37 -19.37
CA SER A 124 -4.19 -6.16 -18.32
C SER A 124 -5.07 -7.39 -18.17
N PHE A 125 -5.50 -7.66 -16.93
CA PHE A 125 -6.51 -8.65 -16.63
C PHE A 125 -7.77 -7.98 -16.12
N HIS A 126 -8.93 -8.38 -16.62
CA HIS A 126 -10.17 -8.23 -15.87
C HIS A 126 -10.17 -9.19 -14.69
N ILE A 127 -10.77 -8.76 -13.60
CA ILE A 127 -10.95 -9.53 -12.37
C ILE A 127 -12.44 -9.56 -12.10
N LYS A 128 -12.99 -10.74 -11.82
CA LYS A 128 -14.37 -10.88 -11.35
C LYS A 128 -14.42 -10.60 -9.85
N PRO A 129 -15.03 -9.49 -9.40
CA PRO A 129 -15.19 -9.22 -7.98
C PRO A 129 -16.15 -10.23 -7.33
N PRO A 130 -16.15 -10.37 -5.99
CA PRO A 130 -17.16 -11.17 -5.29
C PRO A 130 -18.58 -10.74 -5.65
N GLU A 131 -19.54 -11.67 -5.74
CA GLU A 131 -20.93 -11.39 -6.11
C GLU A 131 -21.63 -10.35 -5.20
N SER A 132 -21.12 -10.17 -3.97
CA SER A 132 -21.60 -9.15 -3.04
C SER A 132 -21.26 -7.72 -3.47
N GLU A 133 -20.28 -7.54 -4.34
CA GLU A 133 -19.81 -6.23 -4.79
C GLU A 133 -20.62 -5.71 -5.97
N GLN A 134 -20.94 -4.42 -5.92
CA GLN A 134 -21.71 -3.74 -6.96
C GLN A 134 -20.84 -2.74 -7.69
N PHE A 135 -21.02 -2.59 -9.01
CA PHE A 135 -20.33 -1.57 -9.78
C PHE A 135 -21.00 -0.21 -9.57
N SER A 136 -20.23 0.76 -9.09
CA SER A 136 -20.74 2.11 -8.89
C SER A 136 -20.68 2.91 -10.19
N SER A 137 -21.72 3.70 -10.48
CA SER A 137 -21.72 4.56 -11.68
C SER A 137 -20.56 5.56 -11.69
N ARG A 138 -20.03 5.91 -10.52
CA ARG A 138 -18.85 6.79 -10.41
C ARG A 138 -17.59 6.10 -10.94
N ASN A 139 -17.35 4.85 -10.55
CA ASN A 139 -16.18 4.08 -10.96
C ASN A 139 -16.26 3.73 -12.45
N ILE A 140 -17.43 3.25 -12.91
CA ILE A 140 -17.68 3.05 -14.35
C ILE A 140 -17.42 4.34 -15.14
N GLY A 141 -17.86 5.50 -14.63
CA GLY A 141 -17.62 6.79 -15.28
C GLY A 141 -16.16 7.24 -15.33
N ILE A 142 -15.27 6.61 -14.54
CA ILE A 142 -13.83 6.90 -14.50
C ILE A 142 -13.09 5.99 -15.49
N HIS A 143 -13.23 4.66 -15.38
CA HIS A 143 -12.43 3.67 -16.11
C HIS A 143 -13.22 2.93 -17.22
N GLY A 144 -14.54 3.11 -17.32
CA GLY A 144 -15.39 2.48 -18.34
C GLY A 144 -15.79 1.02 -18.11
N ILE A 145 -15.01 0.25 -17.34
CA ILE A 145 -15.29 -1.17 -17.03
C ILE A 145 -16.65 -1.36 -16.34
N THR A 146 -17.48 -2.24 -16.89
CA THR A 146 -18.81 -2.62 -16.42
C THR A 146 -18.84 -4.01 -15.79
N ALA A 147 -19.96 -4.39 -15.17
CA ALA A 147 -20.13 -5.73 -14.63
C ALA A 147 -20.15 -6.80 -15.75
N GLU A 148 -20.70 -6.44 -16.91
CA GLU A 148 -20.76 -7.30 -18.09
C GLU A 148 -19.36 -7.62 -18.65
N ASP A 149 -18.43 -6.66 -18.56
CA ASP A 149 -17.04 -6.84 -19.03
C ASP A 149 -16.25 -7.87 -18.22
N VAL A 150 -16.67 -8.13 -16.98
CA VAL A 150 -15.96 -9.01 -16.03
C VAL A 150 -16.71 -10.30 -15.70
N ASP A 151 -17.88 -10.54 -16.29
CA ASP A 151 -18.76 -11.66 -15.90
C ASP A 151 -18.08 -13.04 -16.07
N TYR A 152 -17.19 -13.15 -17.07
CA TYR A 152 -16.42 -14.36 -17.37
C TYR A 152 -14.93 -14.23 -17.03
N ALA A 153 -14.54 -13.15 -16.33
CA ALA A 153 -13.17 -12.99 -15.86
C ALA A 153 -12.87 -13.95 -14.70
N MET A 154 -11.58 -14.20 -14.47
CA MET A 154 -11.12 -14.96 -13.30
C MET A 154 -11.40 -14.17 -12.01
N THR A 155 -11.71 -14.87 -10.93
CA THR A 155 -11.61 -14.27 -9.60
C THR A 155 -10.14 -13.99 -9.26
N PHE A 156 -9.88 -13.17 -8.24
CA PHE A 156 -8.50 -12.77 -7.94
C PHE A 156 -7.61 -13.95 -7.51
N ASP A 157 -8.15 -14.94 -6.79
CA ASP A 157 -7.44 -16.16 -6.42
C ASP A 157 -7.06 -17.03 -7.62
N GLU A 158 -7.98 -17.19 -8.57
CA GLU A 158 -7.71 -17.86 -9.84
C GLU A 158 -6.61 -17.14 -10.63
N LEU A 159 -6.68 -15.80 -10.72
CA LEU A 159 -5.65 -15.00 -11.38
C LEU A 159 -4.30 -15.07 -10.64
N TRP A 160 -4.32 -15.09 -9.31
CA TRP A 160 -3.11 -15.21 -8.49
C TRP A 160 -2.42 -16.57 -8.69
N GLU A 161 -3.17 -17.67 -8.60
CA GLU A 161 -2.64 -19.03 -8.75
C GLU A 161 -2.15 -19.26 -10.19
N SER A 162 -2.96 -18.90 -11.18
CA SER A 162 -2.65 -19.17 -12.58
C SER A 162 -1.56 -18.27 -13.15
N GLU A 163 -1.43 -17.01 -12.69
CA GLU A 163 -0.50 -16.04 -13.28
C GLU A 163 0.37 -15.29 -12.28
N LEU A 164 -0.21 -14.49 -11.38
CA LEU A 164 0.55 -13.48 -10.62
C LEU A 164 1.63 -14.09 -9.71
N SER A 165 1.32 -15.23 -9.07
CA SER A 165 2.22 -15.91 -8.13
C SER A 165 3.56 -16.35 -8.77
N LYS A 166 3.59 -16.53 -10.09
CA LYS A 166 4.81 -16.92 -10.84
C LYS A 166 5.92 -15.87 -10.74
N TYR A 167 5.56 -14.58 -10.62
CA TYR A 167 6.52 -13.47 -10.69
C TYR A 167 6.39 -12.42 -9.58
N PHE A 168 5.28 -12.31 -8.86
CA PHE A 168 5.14 -11.28 -7.81
C PHE A 168 6.14 -11.42 -6.65
N ASN A 169 6.44 -12.65 -6.22
CA ASN A 169 7.35 -12.92 -5.10
C ASN A 169 8.84 -12.83 -5.46
N GLN A 170 9.18 -12.71 -6.74
CA GLN A 170 10.57 -12.79 -7.23
C GLN A 170 11.07 -11.48 -7.83
N ASN A 171 10.21 -10.47 -7.92
CA ASN A 171 10.46 -9.22 -8.63
C ASN A 171 10.00 -8.03 -7.80
N LEU A 172 10.65 -6.90 -8.00
CA LEU A 172 10.22 -5.64 -7.39
C LEU A 172 8.91 -5.18 -8.02
N ILE A 173 7.86 -4.97 -7.20
CA ILE A 173 6.58 -4.43 -7.65
C ILE A 173 6.54 -2.92 -7.43
N VAL A 174 6.25 -2.16 -8.47
CA VAL A 174 6.22 -0.70 -8.42
C VAL A 174 4.78 -0.23 -8.55
N PHE A 175 4.41 0.73 -7.69
CA PHE A 175 3.09 1.35 -7.65
C PHE A 175 3.22 2.86 -7.75
N HIS A 176 2.14 3.54 -8.16
CA HIS A 176 1.99 4.97 -7.93
C HIS A 176 0.97 5.20 -6.82
N ASN A 177 1.43 5.68 -5.65
CA ASN A 177 0.63 5.72 -4.42
C ASN A 177 0.26 4.32 -3.92
N ALA A 178 1.31 3.55 -3.57
CA ALA A 178 1.21 2.17 -3.12
C ALA A 178 0.20 1.94 -1.98
N SER A 179 -0.15 2.96 -1.20
CA SER A 179 -1.16 2.84 -0.13
C SER A 179 -2.51 2.33 -0.64
N MET A 180 -2.89 2.70 -1.86
CA MET A 180 -4.15 2.30 -2.50
C MET A 180 -4.10 0.84 -2.96
N ASP A 181 -3.16 0.49 -3.83
CA ASP A 181 -3.04 -0.87 -4.39
C ASP A 181 -2.67 -1.90 -3.33
N LEU A 182 -1.80 -1.56 -2.38
CA LEU A 182 -1.49 -2.46 -1.26
C LEU A 182 -2.71 -2.68 -0.37
N SER A 183 -3.66 -1.75 -0.31
CA SER A 183 -4.92 -1.98 0.39
C SER A 183 -5.80 -2.97 -0.37
N VAL A 184 -5.83 -2.91 -1.69
CA VAL A 184 -6.50 -3.90 -2.56
C VAL A 184 -5.89 -5.28 -2.35
N LEU A 185 -4.58 -5.43 -2.57
CA LEU A 185 -3.86 -6.71 -2.41
C LEU A 185 -4.09 -7.35 -1.03
N LYS A 186 -3.98 -6.56 0.05
CA LYS A 186 -4.17 -7.11 1.41
C LYS A 186 -5.59 -7.62 1.64
N ASN A 187 -6.60 -6.87 1.21
CA ASN A 187 -8.00 -7.28 1.39
C ASN A 187 -8.33 -8.51 0.54
N LEU A 188 -7.80 -8.59 -0.69
CA LEU A 188 -7.96 -9.77 -1.54
C LEU A 188 -7.22 -10.98 -0.99
N PHE A 189 -5.97 -10.83 -0.51
CA PHE A 189 -5.25 -11.93 0.13
C PHE A 189 -5.97 -12.46 1.37
N GLU A 190 -6.57 -11.57 2.17
CA GLU A 190 -7.36 -11.97 3.33
C GLU A 190 -8.66 -12.67 2.91
N LEU A 191 -9.42 -12.10 1.98
CA LEU A 191 -10.68 -12.65 1.49
C LEU A 191 -10.51 -14.07 0.95
N TYR A 192 -9.50 -14.26 0.09
CA TYR A 192 -9.24 -15.54 -0.58
C TYR A 192 -8.28 -16.45 0.18
N SER A 193 -7.86 -16.07 1.39
CA SER A 193 -6.90 -16.84 2.20
C SER A 193 -5.58 -17.17 1.46
N ILE A 194 -5.12 -16.26 0.61
CA ILE A 194 -3.85 -16.40 -0.12
C ILE A 194 -2.70 -16.26 0.88
N SER A 195 -1.77 -17.22 0.83
CA SER A 195 -0.63 -17.33 1.75
C SER A 195 0.69 -17.47 0.99
N GLY A 196 1.81 -17.37 1.70
CA GLY A 196 3.14 -17.54 1.11
C GLY A 196 3.59 -16.37 0.21
N TYR A 197 2.96 -15.20 0.34
CA TYR A 197 3.39 -13.99 -0.36
C TYR A 197 4.50 -13.26 0.40
N GLU A 198 5.51 -12.84 -0.35
CA GLU A 198 6.60 -11.97 0.11
C GLU A 198 6.95 -11.05 -1.06
N ILE A 199 6.31 -9.88 -1.06
CA ILE A 199 6.35 -8.95 -2.19
C ILE A 199 7.25 -7.78 -1.82
N GLU A 200 8.36 -7.63 -2.51
CA GLU A 200 9.14 -6.39 -2.48
C GLU A 200 8.43 -5.33 -3.32
N TYR A 201 8.29 -4.12 -2.78
CA TYR A 201 7.62 -3.03 -3.48
C TYR A 201 8.26 -1.67 -3.29
N LEU A 202 7.96 -0.77 -4.24
CA LEU A 202 8.35 0.63 -4.22
C LEU A 202 7.17 1.52 -4.64
N ASP A 203 7.10 2.71 -4.04
CA ASP A 203 6.08 3.72 -4.33
C ASP A 203 6.70 4.92 -5.07
N THR A 204 6.32 5.11 -6.33
CA THR A 204 6.82 6.23 -7.15
C THR A 204 6.38 7.59 -6.59
N MET A 205 5.25 7.67 -5.86
CA MET A 205 4.84 8.91 -5.20
C MET A 205 5.80 9.28 -4.07
N GLN A 206 6.31 8.29 -3.32
CA GLN A 206 7.35 8.52 -2.32
C GLN A 206 8.67 8.92 -2.98
N LEU A 207 9.02 8.27 -4.09
CA LEU A 207 10.24 8.59 -4.85
C LEU A 207 10.18 10.01 -5.43
N ALA A 208 9.02 10.43 -5.95
CA ALA A 208 8.77 11.78 -6.42
C ALA A 208 8.96 12.81 -5.29
N GLU A 209 8.42 12.55 -4.10
CA GLU A 209 8.63 13.41 -2.94
C GLU A 209 10.11 13.54 -2.56
N LYS A 210 10.85 12.42 -2.53
CA LYS A 210 12.28 12.39 -2.18
C LYS A 210 13.16 13.10 -3.20
N SER A 211 12.76 13.09 -4.46
CA SER A 211 13.45 13.77 -5.56
C SER A 211 13.00 15.22 -5.78
N GLY A 212 12.06 15.74 -4.97
CA GLY A 212 11.56 17.12 -5.09
C GLY A 212 10.65 17.35 -6.30
N ASN A 213 9.96 16.30 -6.75
CA ASN A 213 9.04 16.31 -7.89
C ASN A 213 7.56 16.36 -7.45
N PRO A 214 6.64 16.74 -8.36
CA PRO A 214 5.20 16.66 -8.11
C PRO A 214 4.76 15.23 -7.77
N LYS A 215 3.70 15.09 -6.97
CA LYS A 215 3.26 13.77 -6.50
C LYS A 215 2.26 13.07 -7.43
N LYS A 216 1.54 13.81 -8.28
CA LYS A 216 0.52 13.22 -9.15
C LYS A 216 1.15 12.64 -10.40
N LEU A 217 0.70 11.46 -10.81
CA LEU A 217 1.18 10.80 -12.02
C LEU A 217 1.08 11.70 -13.26
N SER A 218 -0.04 12.39 -13.44
CA SER A 218 -0.23 13.30 -14.58
C SER A 218 0.75 14.47 -14.58
N GLU A 219 1.05 15.07 -13.42
CA GLU A 219 2.00 16.18 -13.31
C GLU A 219 3.45 15.71 -13.56
N LEU A 220 3.75 14.46 -13.22
CA LEU A 220 5.04 13.82 -13.53
C LEU A 220 5.14 13.48 -15.01
N ALA A 221 4.08 12.93 -15.61
CA ALA A 221 4.03 12.63 -17.04
C ALA A 221 4.24 13.89 -17.88
N ASP A 222 3.51 14.97 -17.56
CA ASP A 222 3.66 16.28 -18.21
C ASP A 222 5.10 16.82 -18.05
N LYS A 223 5.69 16.65 -16.86
CA LYS A 223 7.05 17.13 -16.57
C LYS A 223 8.14 16.39 -17.36
N PHE A 224 7.95 15.10 -17.60
CA PHE A 224 8.92 14.24 -18.27
C PHE A 224 8.62 14.05 -19.76
N ASP A 225 7.68 14.83 -20.31
CA ASP A 225 7.22 14.73 -21.70
C ASP A 225 6.76 13.29 -22.05
N ILE A 226 6.10 12.61 -21.10
CA ILE A 226 5.53 11.28 -21.28
C ILE A 226 4.08 11.43 -21.77
N GLU A 227 3.78 10.80 -22.90
CA GLU A 227 2.43 10.76 -23.44
C GLU A 227 1.51 9.95 -22.51
N TYR A 228 0.35 10.53 -22.18
CA TYR A 228 -0.64 9.93 -21.28
C TYR A 228 -2.04 10.16 -21.84
N ILE A 229 -2.49 9.22 -22.68
CA ILE A 229 -3.69 9.38 -23.51
C ILE A 229 -4.94 8.89 -22.77
N ASP A 230 -4.94 7.61 -22.36
CA ASP A 230 -6.12 6.91 -21.85
C ASP A 230 -6.03 6.79 -20.32
N LYS A 231 -6.38 7.87 -19.63
CA LYS A 231 -6.32 7.94 -18.16
C LYS A 231 -7.36 7.00 -17.55
N HIS A 232 -6.99 6.30 -16.49
CA HIS A 232 -7.84 5.30 -15.82
C HIS A 232 -8.06 4.03 -16.66
N ASN A 233 -7.19 3.81 -17.65
CA ASN A 233 -6.96 2.50 -18.21
C ASN A 233 -5.81 1.87 -17.41
N PRO A 234 -6.01 0.70 -16.78
CA PRO A 234 -5.02 0.15 -15.87
C PRO A 234 -3.69 -0.20 -16.56
N GLU A 235 -3.70 -0.61 -17.84
CA GLU A 235 -2.46 -0.87 -18.59
C GLU A 235 -1.71 0.42 -18.90
N GLU A 236 -2.41 1.47 -19.34
CA GLU A 236 -1.80 2.77 -19.66
C GLU A 236 -1.30 3.47 -18.38
N ASP A 237 -2.06 3.44 -17.28
CA ASP A 237 -1.66 4.01 -16.00
C ASP A 237 -0.40 3.32 -15.46
N ALA A 238 -0.33 1.99 -15.52
CA ALA A 238 0.87 1.22 -15.16
C ALA A 238 2.06 1.54 -16.09
N LYS A 239 1.82 1.75 -17.39
CA LYS A 239 2.85 2.09 -18.38
C LYS A 239 3.43 3.49 -18.15
N VAL A 240 2.57 4.48 -17.92
CA VAL A 240 3.01 5.85 -17.58
C VAL A 240 3.76 5.83 -16.26
N CYS A 241 3.28 5.08 -15.27
CA CYS A 241 4.00 4.87 -14.01
C CYS A 241 5.39 4.25 -14.20
N ALA A 242 5.56 3.30 -15.13
CA ALA A 242 6.86 2.71 -15.46
C ALA A 242 7.85 3.72 -16.03
N TYR A 243 7.42 4.56 -16.97
CA TYR A 243 8.27 5.62 -17.51
C TYR A 243 8.62 6.65 -16.43
N VAL A 244 7.64 7.08 -15.63
CA VAL A 244 7.86 7.99 -14.51
C VAL A 244 8.84 7.39 -13.49
N PHE A 245 8.74 6.10 -13.20
CA PHE A 245 9.68 5.43 -12.31
C PHE A 245 11.11 5.47 -12.87
N GLY A 246 11.30 5.20 -14.16
CA GLY A 246 12.61 5.29 -14.81
C GLY A 246 13.26 6.68 -14.63
N GLU A 247 12.52 7.75 -14.96
CA GLU A 247 13.00 9.12 -14.80
C GLU A 247 13.31 9.47 -13.33
N LEU A 248 12.42 9.09 -12.42
CA LEU A 248 12.61 9.33 -10.98
C LEU A 248 13.79 8.53 -10.40
N ALA A 249 14.02 7.31 -10.87
CA ALA A 249 15.13 6.46 -10.43
C ALA A 249 16.49 7.02 -10.90
N GLU A 250 16.56 7.64 -12.08
CA GLU A 250 17.74 8.38 -12.51
C GLU A 250 18.01 9.61 -11.64
N LEU A 251 16.96 10.34 -11.26
CA LEU A 251 17.07 11.52 -10.38
C LEU A 251 17.38 11.16 -8.92
N TYR A 252 17.02 9.96 -8.49
CA TYR A 252 17.27 9.46 -7.14
C TYR A 252 17.87 8.04 -7.17
N PRO A 253 19.18 7.90 -7.45
CA PRO A 253 19.82 6.59 -7.64
C PRO A 253 19.79 5.66 -6.42
N ASP A 254 19.59 6.21 -5.22
CA ASP A 254 19.44 5.44 -3.97
C ASP A 254 17.99 4.97 -3.73
N TYR A 255 17.13 4.93 -4.75
CA TYR A 255 15.73 4.50 -4.60
C TYR A 255 15.59 3.11 -3.97
N LYS A 256 16.61 2.26 -4.07
CA LYS A 256 16.64 0.93 -3.43
C LYS A 256 16.53 1.01 -1.90
N SER A 257 16.94 2.10 -1.27
CA SER A 257 16.76 2.31 0.17
C SER A 257 15.29 2.56 0.57
N LEU A 258 14.41 2.80 -0.41
CA LEU A 258 12.97 3.00 -0.22
C LEU A 258 12.16 1.72 -0.45
N VAL A 259 12.78 0.63 -0.91
CA VAL A 259 12.11 -0.66 -1.10
C VAL A 259 11.61 -1.19 0.24
N ARG A 260 10.39 -1.72 0.24
CA ARG A 260 9.73 -2.30 1.41
C ARG A 260 9.23 -3.68 1.07
N THR A 261 8.93 -4.47 2.08
CA THR A 261 8.35 -5.80 1.92
C THR A 261 6.91 -5.80 2.42
N LEU A 262 6.04 -6.49 1.67
CA LEU A 262 4.73 -6.94 2.12
C LEU A 262 4.83 -8.45 2.31
N SER A 263 4.88 -8.90 3.56
CA SER A 263 4.87 -10.33 3.88
C SER A 263 3.69 -10.74 4.74
N GLU A 264 3.24 -11.98 4.55
CA GLU A 264 2.17 -12.58 5.36
C GLU A 264 2.51 -12.56 6.86
N LYS A 265 3.79 -12.80 7.21
CA LYS A 265 4.27 -12.77 8.60
C LYS A 265 4.09 -11.40 9.23
N GLU A 266 4.49 -10.33 8.54
CA GLU A 266 4.34 -8.96 9.05
C GLU A 266 2.87 -8.56 9.22
N VAL A 267 2.00 -8.98 8.30
CA VAL A 267 0.55 -8.73 8.41
C VAL A 267 -0.02 -9.47 9.62
N LYS A 268 0.28 -10.76 9.79
CA LYS A 268 -0.16 -11.55 10.96
C LYS A 268 0.37 -10.98 12.28
N GLU A 269 1.62 -10.53 12.32
CA GLU A 269 2.17 -9.88 13.50
C GLU A 269 1.47 -8.56 13.83
N LYS A 270 1.17 -7.72 12.83
CA LYS A 270 0.42 -6.47 13.04
C LYS A 270 -0.99 -6.74 13.56
N ILE A 271 -1.68 -7.73 13.01
CA ILE A 271 -3.01 -8.16 13.47
C ILE A 271 -2.93 -8.66 14.91
N LYS A 272 -1.96 -9.52 15.23
CA LYS A 272 -1.72 -10.01 16.58
C LYS A 272 -1.48 -8.86 17.57
N ARG A 273 -0.58 -7.92 17.24
CA ARG A 273 -0.30 -6.73 18.07
C ARG A 273 -1.54 -5.85 18.25
N LYS A 274 -2.35 -5.66 17.21
CA LYS A 274 -3.61 -4.88 17.28
C LYS A 274 -4.63 -5.56 18.21
N LYS A 275 -4.75 -6.89 18.13
CA LYS A 275 -5.59 -7.70 19.02
C LYS A 275 -5.10 -7.65 20.47
N GLU A 276 -3.80 -7.86 20.69
CA GLU A 276 -3.15 -7.72 22.00
C GLU A 276 -3.37 -6.31 22.59
N THR A 277 -3.29 -5.26 21.77
CA THR A 277 -3.55 -3.87 22.22
C THR A 277 -5.02 -3.66 22.61
N ALA A 278 -5.97 -4.26 21.87
CA ALA A 278 -7.40 -4.17 22.20
C ALA A 278 -7.74 -4.96 23.48
N GLU A 279 -7.16 -6.14 23.66
CA GLU A 279 -7.30 -6.94 24.88
C GLU A 279 -6.72 -6.19 26.09
N VAL A 280 -5.54 -5.59 25.95
CA VAL A 280 -4.93 -4.75 26.99
C VAL A 280 -5.81 -3.53 27.33
N LYS A 281 -6.42 -2.88 26.32
CA LYS A 281 -7.36 -1.78 26.58
C LYS A 281 -8.55 -2.23 27.42
N ASN A 282 -9.16 -3.36 27.06
CA ASN A 282 -10.32 -3.90 27.78
C ASN A 282 -9.95 -4.28 29.22
N GLN A 283 -8.83 -4.98 29.42
CA GLN A 283 -8.32 -5.30 30.77
C GLN A 283 -8.09 -4.05 31.61
N ASN A 284 -7.58 -2.96 31.03
CA ASN A 284 -7.39 -1.72 31.78
C ASN A 284 -8.71 -1.03 32.14
N LEU A 285 -9.76 -1.17 31.35
CA LEU A 285 -11.09 -0.69 31.73
C LEU A 285 -11.63 -1.51 32.91
N ASP A 286 -11.44 -2.82 32.90
CA ASP A 286 -11.81 -3.70 34.01
C ASP A 286 -11.06 -3.30 35.29
N TYR A 287 -9.75 -3.04 35.21
CA TYR A 287 -8.96 -2.56 36.35
C TYR A 287 -9.38 -1.18 36.84
N VAL A 288 -9.71 -0.25 35.94
CA VAL A 288 -10.25 1.05 36.31
C VAL A 288 -11.53 0.85 37.12
N GLN A 289 -12.44 -0.02 36.67
CA GLN A 289 -13.67 -0.33 37.38
C GLN A 289 -13.41 -1.03 38.72
N GLU A 290 -12.52 -2.02 38.77
CA GLU A 290 -12.15 -2.78 39.97
C GLU A 290 -11.57 -1.88 41.08
N TYR A 291 -10.75 -0.90 40.71
CA TYR A 291 -10.10 0.00 41.66
C TYR A 291 -10.82 1.34 41.83
N SER A 292 -11.95 1.55 41.16
CA SER A 292 -12.80 2.71 41.38
C SER A 292 -13.41 2.67 42.78
N LEU A 293 -13.83 3.84 43.24
CA LEU A 293 -14.54 4.02 44.50
C LEU A 293 -15.99 4.37 44.21
N ASP A 294 -16.89 3.91 45.07
CA ASP A 294 -18.26 4.40 45.02
C ASP A 294 -18.36 5.84 45.54
N LYS A 295 -19.50 6.49 45.28
CA LYS A 295 -19.72 7.89 45.65
C LYS A 295 -19.57 8.13 47.17
N GLY A 296 -20.02 7.20 48.00
CA GLY A 296 -19.96 7.32 49.46
C GLY A 296 -18.56 7.06 50.01
N GLU A 297 -17.73 6.28 49.32
CA GLU A 297 -16.31 6.13 49.61
C GLU A 297 -15.52 7.39 49.24
N ILE A 298 -15.86 8.03 48.10
CA ILE A 298 -15.23 9.27 47.64
C ILE A 298 -15.44 10.41 48.65
N GLU A 299 -16.65 10.52 49.21
CA GLU A 299 -16.99 11.54 50.22
C GLU A 299 -16.21 11.40 51.53
N LYS A 300 -15.64 10.21 51.79
CA LYS A 300 -14.84 9.92 52.99
C LYS A 300 -13.34 10.11 52.77
N ILE A 301 -12.91 10.51 51.58
CA ILE A 301 -11.49 10.70 51.28
C ILE A 301 -10.97 11.93 52.04
N GLU A 302 -10.07 11.71 52.98
CA GLU A 302 -9.25 12.76 53.58
C GLU A 302 -7.99 12.96 52.73
N ILE A 303 -7.81 14.15 52.16
CA ILE A 303 -6.68 14.46 51.26
C ILE A 303 -5.34 14.53 52.02
N LYS A 304 -5.38 14.91 53.30
CA LYS A 304 -4.18 15.12 54.12
C LYS A 304 -3.32 13.87 54.19
N ASP A 305 -2.01 14.04 53.95
CA ASP A 305 -0.98 13.00 53.97
C ASP A 305 -1.16 11.87 52.92
N LYS A 306 -2.13 12.01 51.99
CA LYS A 306 -2.38 11.05 50.91
C LYS A 306 -1.63 11.39 49.63
N ALA A 307 -1.13 10.36 48.95
CA ALA A 307 -0.35 10.49 47.73
C ALA A 307 -1.19 10.32 46.46
N PHE A 308 -1.16 11.33 45.59
CA PHE A 308 -1.92 11.38 44.35
C PHE A 308 -1.03 11.45 43.12
N ILE A 309 -1.50 10.93 42.00
CA ILE A 309 -0.92 11.15 40.68
C ILE A 309 -2.03 11.35 39.66
N PHE A 310 -1.73 12.13 38.63
CA PHE A 310 -2.63 12.35 37.52
C PHE A 310 -2.13 11.68 36.23
N THR A 311 -3.07 11.22 35.41
CA THR A 311 -2.80 10.69 34.07
C THR A 311 -3.95 10.99 33.12
N GLY A 312 -3.64 11.32 31.87
CA GLY A 312 -4.62 11.78 30.90
C GLY A 312 -5.02 13.25 31.06
N GLU A 313 -5.87 13.70 30.14
CA GLU A 313 -6.45 15.04 30.09
C GLU A 313 -7.66 15.13 31.01
N ILE A 314 -7.62 16.05 31.97
CA ILE A 314 -8.75 16.27 32.89
C ILE A 314 -9.44 17.60 32.59
N THR A 315 -10.62 17.83 33.17
CA THR A 315 -11.38 19.07 32.95
C THR A 315 -10.77 20.29 33.63
N THR A 316 -10.30 20.15 34.87
CA THR A 316 -9.63 21.24 35.58
C THR A 316 -8.20 21.42 35.06
N ASP A 317 -7.71 22.65 34.95
CA ASP A 317 -6.30 22.88 34.62
C ASP A 317 -5.36 22.04 35.52
N ARG A 318 -4.34 21.42 34.90
CA ARG A 318 -3.48 20.44 35.57
C ARG A 318 -2.77 21.03 36.78
N ARG A 319 -2.36 22.30 36.71
CA ARG A 319 -1.68 23.01 37.79
C ARG A 319 -2.68 23.32 38.90
N THR A 320 -3.85 23.84 38.56
CA THR A 320 -4.93 24.11 39.54
C THR A 320 -5.33 22.84 40.30
N ALA A 321 -5.48 21.71 39.61
CA ALA A 321 -5.81 20.43 40.23
C ALA A 321 -4.73 19.93 41.21
N LYS A 322 -3.45 20.14 40.89
CA LYS A 322 -2.33 19.80 41.78
C LYS A 322 -2.31 20.70 43.01
N ASN A 323 -2.42 22.01 42.81
CA ASN A 323 -2.47 22.99 43.88
C ASN A 323 -3.58 22.67 44.88
N PHE A 324 -4.79 22.33 44.39
CA PHE A 324 -5.90 21.93 45.25
C PHE A 324 -5.55 20.75 46.18
N ILE A 325 -4.90 19.71 45.65
CA ILE A 325 -4.48 18.55 46.45
C ILE A 325 -3.44 18.98 47.49
N GLU A 326 -2.45 19.78 47.09
CA GLU A 326 -1.35 20.23 47.96
C GLU A 326 -1.82 21.19 49.08
N GLU A 327 -2.72 22.12 48.77
CA GLU A 327 -3.34 23.05 49.73
C GLU A 327 -4.15 22.31 50.81
N ASN A 328 -4.70 21.14 50.47
CA ASN A 328 -5.40 20.25 51.40
C ASN A 328 -4.48 19.20 52.06
N GLY A 329 -3.15 19.40 51.99
CA GLY A 329 -2.15 18.57 52.65
C GLY A 329 -1.81 17.26 51.95
N GLY A 330 -2.25 17.07 50.71
CA GLY A 330 -1.93 15.91 49.88
C GLY A 330 -0.58 16.03 49.17
N ILE A 331 -0.07 14.90 48.67
CA ILE A 331 1.27 14.79 48.08
C ILE A 331 1.19 14.38 46.62
N ILE A 332 1.62 15.23 45.69
CA ILE A 332 1.68 14.88 44.26
C ILE A 332 2.93 14.04 43.97
N LYS A 333 2.76 12.90 43.32
CA LYS A 333 3.84 12.02 42.85
C LYS A 333 4.11 12.21 41.36
N SER A 334 5.36 12.03 40.96
CA SER A 334 5.81 12.05 39.56
C SER A 334 5.64 10.70 38.84
N GLY A 335 5.43 9.61 39.59
CA GLY A 335 5.27 8.27 39.03
C GLY A 335 4.52 7.32 39.97
N ILE A 336 4.01 6.22 39.40
CA ILE A 336 3.31 5.18 40.17
C ILE A 336 4.32 4.34 40.94
N SER A 337 4.10 4.25 42.25
CA SER A 337 4.91 3.50 43.21
C SER A 337 4.03 2.94 44.32
N SER A 338 4.57 2.07 45.16
CA SER A 338 3.84 1.49 46.31
C SER A 338 3.47 2.51 47.39
N LYS A 339 3.96 3.76 47.31
CA LYS A 339 3.63 4.86 48.23
C LYS A 339 2.49 5.74 47.71
N LEU A 340 1.79 5.30 46.67
CA LEU A 340 0.67 6.02 46.09
C LEU A 340 -0.63 5.56 46.75
N ASP A 341 -1.57 6.48 46.96
CA ASP A 341 -2.91 6.14 47.45
C ASP A 341 -3.93 6.23 46.31
N TYR A 342 -3.85 7.28 45.48
CA TYR A 342 -4.86 7.55 44.45
C TYR A 342 -4.23 7.88 43.08
N VAL A 343 -4.85 7.35 42.02
CA VAL A 343 -4.60 7.74 40.63
C VAL A 343 -5.83 8.45 40.10
N ILE A 344 -5.68 9.69 39.67
CA ILE A 344 -6.75 10.44 39.02
C ILE A 344 -6.59 10.33 37.51
N ILE A 345 -7.60 9.77 36.84
CA ILE A 345 -7.59 9.49 35.40
C ILE A 345 -8.47 10.50 34.63
N GLY A 346 -7.95 10.96 33.51
CA GLY A 346 -8.64 11.79 32.51
C GLY A 346 -8.75 11.08 31.16
N ALA A 347 -9.23 11.79 30.13
CA ALA A 347 -9.23 11.29 28.76
C ALA A 347 -7.81 10.88 28.32
N ASP A 348 -7.71 9.83 27.50
CA ASP A 348 -6.43 9.28 27.04
C ASP A 348 -5.42 8.97 28.18
N PHE A 349 -5.92 8.48 29.31
CA PHE A 349 -5.06 8.03 30.41
C PHE A 349 -4.09 6.93 29.95
N GLY A 350 -2.83 7.02 30.37
CA GLY A 350 -1.81 6.03 30.00
C GLY A 350 -2.10 4.63 30.56
N TRP A 351 -2.39 3.67 29.69
CA TRP A 351 -2.75 2.29 30.10
C TRP A 351 -1.66 1.57 30.88
N SER A 352 -0.39 1.80 30.56
CA SER A 352 0.75 1.22 31.30
C SER A 352 0.78 1.64 32.78
N LYS A 353 0.20 2.80 33.10
CA LYS A 353 0.03 3.26 34.48
C LYS A 353 -1.04 2.45 35.21
N ILE A 354 -2.15 2.12 34.55
CA ILE A 354 -3.23 1.30 35.13
C ILE A 354 -2.77 -0.14 35.37
N GLN A 355 -2.06 -0.75 34.42
CA GLN A 355 -1.43 -2.06 34.63
C GLN A 355 -0.48 -2.05 35.83
N LYS A 356 0.30 -0.98 36.02
CA LYS A 356 1.20 -0.84 37.17
C LYS A 356 0.43 -0.68 38.50
N VAL A 357 -0.76 -0.07 38.50
CA VAL A 357 -1.65 -0.05 39.69
C VAL A 357 -2.09 -1.47 40.03
N HIS A 358 -2.62 -2.20 39.06
CA HIS A 358 -3.05 -3.59 39.23
C HIS A 358 -1.91 -4.46 39.79
N ASP A 359 -0.72 -4.39 39.18
CA ASP A 359 0.47 -5.11 39.63
C ASP A 359 0.86 -4.78 41.07
N LEU A 360 0.81 -3.51 41.48
CA LEU A 360 1.14 -3.12 42.86
C LEU A 360 0.08 -3.60 43.85
N ASN A 361 -1.20 -3.52 43.50
CA ASN A 361 -2.29 -3.99 44.34
C ASN A 361 -2.22 -5.52 44.51
N VAL A 362 -2.04 -6.28 43.43
CA VAL A 362 -1.99 -7.75 43.47
C VAL A 362 -0.67 -8.27 44.05
N LYS A 363 0.49 -7.82 43.54
CA LYS A 363 1.80 -8.42 43.88
C LYS A 363 2.39 -7.88 45.18
N LYS A 364 2.07 -6.62 45.52
CA LYS A 364 2.62 -5.95 46.71
C LYS A 364 1.57 -5.63 47.76
N ASN A 365 0.34 -6.12 47.58
CA ASN A 365 -0.79 -5.87 48.47
C ASN A 365 -1.00 -4.37 48.76
N CYS A 366 -0.74 -3.52 47.76
CA CYS A 366 -1.04 -2.10 47.86
C CYS A 366 -2.56 -1.88 47.80
N LYS A 367 -3.02 -0.71 48.25
CA LYS A 367 -4.44 -0.32 48.22
C LYS A 367 -4.66 0.94 47.39
N ILE A 368 -4.01 0.99 46.23
CA ILE A 368 -4.10 2.14 45.32
C ILE A 368 -5.50 2.15 44.70
N LYS A 369 -6.18 3.29 44.76
CA LYS A 369 -7.52 3.50 44.19
C LYS A 369 -7.48 4.43 42.99
N ILE A 370 -8.46 4.28 42.11
CA ILE A 370 -8.60 5.09 40.89
C ILE A 370 -9.78 6.03 41.06
N LEU A 371 -9.57 7.30 40.72
CA LEU A 371 -10.59 8.34 40.70
C LEU A 371 -10.73 8.81 39.25
N THR A 372 -11.94 8.73 38.70
CA THR A 372 -12.24 9.33 37.40
C THR A 372 -12.22 10.86 37.50
N ASN A 373 -12.26 11.51 36.35
CA ASN A 373 -12.36 12.95 36.31
C ASN A 373 -13.62 13.47 37.04
N SER A 374 -14.78 12.77 36.94
CA SER A 374 -15.96 13.18 37.71
C SER A 374 -15.80 12.95 39.20
N ASP A 375 -15.12 11.88 39.61
CA ASP A 375 -14.86 11.59 41.02
C ASP A 375 -13.98 12.66 41.65
N PHE A 376 -12.97 13.13 40.90
CA PHE A 376 -12.11 14.22 41.34
C PHE A 376 -12.86 15.56 41.45
N GLU A 377 -13.73 15.89 40.49
CA GLU A 377 -14.57 17.09 40.61
C GLU A 377 -15.58 16.98 41.77
N HIS A 378 -16.07 15.78 42.06
CA HIS A 378 -16.93 15.52 43.21
C HIS A 378 -16.16 15.69 44.53
N LEU A 379 -14.95 15.13 44.62
CA LEU A 379 -14.04 15.31 45.75
C LEU A 379 -13.77 16.78 46.02
N LYS A 380 -13.47 17.57 44.96
CA LYS A 380 -13.25 19.02 45.07
C LYS A 380 -14.45 19.76 45.67
N LYS A 381 -15.67 19.44 45.22
CA LYS A 381 -16.89 20.11 45.68
C LYS A 381 -17.20 19.83 47.17
N ASN A 382 -16.85 18.65 47.65
CA ASN A 382 -17.18 18.21 49.01
C ASN A 382 -16.04 18.38 50.00
N THR A 383 -14.86 18.80 49.55
CA THR A 383 -13.76 19.16 50.44
C THR A 383 -14.06 20.56 51.00
N PRO A 384 -14.27 20.73 52.32
CA PRO A 384 -14.58 22.02 52.90
C PRO A 384 -13.44 23.00 52.61
N HIS A 385 -13.76 24.15 52.00
CA HIS A 385 -12.79 25.22 51.82
C HIS A 385 -12.37 25.75 53.19
N ASN A 386 -11.11 25.51 53.56
CA ASN A 386 -10.46 26.28 54.61
C ASN A 386 -10.35 27.72 54.10
N ASN A 387 -11.37 28.54 54.37
CA ASN A 387 -11.22 29.99 54.34
C ASN A 387 -10.27 30.36 55.49
N VAL A 388 -8.98 30.43 55.18
CA VAL A 388 -7.97 31.11 56.01
C VAL A 388 -7.80 32.53 55.49
#